data_AF-A0A0E4GFG7-F1
#
_entry.id   AF-A0A0E4GFG7-F1
#
_cell.length_a   1.000
_cell.length_b   1.000
_cell.length_c   1.000
_cell.angle_alpha   90.00
_cell.angle_beta   90.00
_cell.angle_gamma   90.00
#
_symmetry.space_group_name_H-M   'P 1'
#
loop_
_entity.id
_entity.type
_entity.pdbx_description
1 polymer ?
#
loop_
_entity_poly.entity_id
_entity_poly.type
_entity_poly.pdbx_seq_one_letter_code
_entity_poly.pdbx_strand_id
1 'polypeptide(L)'
;MGLCIPKRLRRYFMYDRSLLSELSRCAWKVLSLYLKQGVSLDDPEPGAVIAVQTFGDFLNFNPHLHIIATDGCFTRDGEFMIGIAPDASSLIDLFRLEVFRMLAALCHPWHRCTSPSMDVGKGGEDRRRHY
;
A
#
# COMPACT_ATOMS: atom_id res chain seq x y z
N MET A 1 13.00 -14.53 -3.11
CA MET A 1 12.05 -14.18 -4.18
C MET A 1 11.97 -12.67 -4.28
N GLY A 2 12.03 -12.08 -5.47
CA GLY A 2 11.91 -10.63 -5.65
C GLY A 2 10.49 -10.20 -5.98
N LEU A 3 9.84 -9.46 -5.09
CA LEU A 3 8.55 -8.82 -5.38
C LEU A 3 8.79 -7.62 -6.31
N CYS A 4 8.43 -7.77 -7.58
CA CYS A 4 8.63 -6.74 -8.61
C CYS A 4 7.32 -6.10 -9.04
N ILE A 5 7.37 -4.79 -9.32
CA ILE A 5 6.25 -4.05 -9.87
C ILE A 5 6.07 -4.35 -11.38
N PRO A 6 4.83 -4.56 -11.86
CA PRO A 6 4.53 -4.66 -13.29
C PRO A 6 5.13 -3.51 -14.11
N LYS A 7 5.74 -3.78 -15.27
CA LYS A 7 6.47 -2.78 -16.08
C LYS A 7 5.69 -1.49 -16.32
N ARG A 8 4.38 -1.58 -16.62
CA ARG A 8 3.50 -0.41 -16.86
C ARG A 8 3.37 0.50 -15.64
N LEU A 9 3.43 -0.04 -14.43
CA LEU A 9 3.25 0.72 -13.20
C LEU A 9 4.54 1.39 -12.72
N ARG A 10 5.71 0.92 -13.17
CA ARG A 10 7.01 1.45 -12.72
C ARG A 10 7.13 2.96 -12.94
N ARG A 11 6.52 3.48 -14.01
CA ARG A 11 6.57 4.92 -14.31
C ARG A 11 5.94 5.79 -13.21
N TYR A 12 4.92 5.31 -12.49
CA TYR A 12 4.37 6.03 -11.34
C TYR A 12 5.41 6.18 -10.22
N PHE A 13 6.10 5.09 -9.86
CA PHE A 13 7.15 5.08 -8.83
C PHE A 13 8.41 5.86 -9.24
N MET A 14 8.62 6.04 -10.55
CA MET A 14 9.73 6.86 -11.05
C MET A 14 9.47 8.36 -10.83
N TYR A 15 8.24 8.80 -11.08
CA TYR A 15 7.85 10.22 -10.93
C TYR A 15 7.52 10.59 -9.49
N ASP A 16 6.91 9.68 -8.74
CA ASP A 16 6.61 9.87 -7.33
C ASP A 16 7.34 8.81 -6.49
N ARG A 17 8.47 9.22 -5.90
CA ARG A 17 9.29 8.33 -5.06
C ARG A 17 8.67 8.09 -3.68
N SER A 18 7.67 8.87 -3.24
CA SER A 18 6.96 8.58 -1.98
C SER A 18 6.26 7.22 -2.03
N LEU A 19 5.83 6.80 -3.23
CA LEU A 19 5.23 5.49 -3.50
C LEU A 19 6.18 4.31 -3.19
N LEU A 20 7.50 4.52 -3.15
CA LEU A 20 8.44 3.46 -2.77
C LEU A 20 8.25 3.03 -1.32
N SER A 21 7.88 3.95 -0.43
CA SER A 21 7.56 3.63 0.96
C SER A 21 6.23 2.87 1.05
N GLU A 22 5.23 3.26 0.25
CA GLU A 22 3.96 2.56 0.12
C GLU A 22 4.12 1.15 -0.45
N LEU A 23 5.09 0.94 -1.34
CA LEU A 23 5.43 -0.39 -1.86
C LEU A 23 5.84 -1.34 -0.74
N SER A 24 6.72 -0.89 0.16
CA SER A 24 7.13 -1.68 1.33
C SER A 24 5.96 -1.97 2.26
N ARG A 25 5.07 -0.99 2.47
CA ARG A 25 3.84 -1.16 3.28
C ARG A 25 2.89 -2.20 2.67
N CYS A 26 2.70 -2.17 1.35
CA CYS A 26 1.89 -3.16 0.63
C CYS A 26 2.47 -4.57 0.83
N ALA A 27 3.78 -4.73 0.68
CA ALA A 27 4.44 -6.01 0.89
C ALA A 27 4.31 -6.50 2.33
N TRP A 28 4.54 -5.62 3.32
CA TRP A 28 4.39 -5.98 4.73
C TRP A 28 2.97 -6.42 5.06
N LYS A 29 1.96 -5.71 4.56
CA LYS A 29 0.55 -6.05 4.80
C LYS A 29 0.23 -7.46 4.31
N VAL A 30 0.64 -7.81 3.10
CA VAL A 30 0.38 -9.14 2.53
C VAL A 30 1.20 -10.22 3.24
N LEU A 31 2.49 -9.97 3.46
CA LEU A 31 3.40 -10.93 4.09
C LEU A 31 3.03 -11.21 5.55
N SER A 32 2.71 -10.18 6.33
CA SER A 32 2.31 -10.35 7.74
C SER A 32 1.04 -11.17 7.88
N LEU A 33 0.02 -10.91 7.05
CA LEU A 33 -1.21 -11.72 7.03
C LEU A 33 -0.92 -13.18 6.71
N TYR A 34 -0.06 -13.42 5.73
CA TYR A 34 0.33 -14.77 5.34
C TYR A 34 1.06 -15.50 6.49
N LEU A 35 2.05 -14.87 7.11
CA LEU A 35 2.82 -15.47 8.22
C LEU A 35 1.91 -15.77 9.42
N LYS A 36 1.00 -14.86 9.76
CA LYS A 36 0.01 -15.05 10.84
C LYS A 36 -0.92 -16.24 10.58
N GLN A 37 -1.28 -16.53 9.32
CA GLN A 37 -2.09 -17.69 8.96
C GLN A 37 -1.34 -19.02 9.06
N GLY A 38 0.00 -19.00 9.05
CA GLY A 38 0.84 -20.18 9.11
C GLY A 38 1.06 -20.76 10.51
N VAL A 39 0.52 -20.11 11.56
CA VAL A 39 0.73 -20.50 12.96
C VAL A 39 -0.61 -20.66 13.70
N SER A 40 -0.63 -21.52 14.71
CA SER A 40 -1.77 -21.71 15.62
C SER A 40 -1.52 -21.00 16.95
N LEU A 41 -1.37 -19.67 16.89
CA LEU A 41 -1.19 -18.81 18.06
C LEU A 41 -2.35 -17.81 18.16
N ASP A 42 -2.67 -17.40 19.38
CA ASP A 42 -3.52 -16.24 19.62
C ASP A 42 -2.69 -14.96 19.49
N ASP A 43 -3.15 -14.04 18.63
CA ASP A 43 -2.49 -12.77 18.30
C ASP A 43 -1.00 -12.89 17.88
N PRO A 44 -0.69 -13.66 16.81
CA PRO A 44 0.68 -13.87 16.36
C PRO A 44 1.31 -12.61 15.78
N GLU A 45 2.57 -12.35 16.12
CA GLU A 45 3.35 -11.23 15.58
C GLU A 45 4.59 -11.72 14.78
N PRO A 46 4.58 -11.62 13.44
CA PRO A 46 5.77 -11.86 12.62
C PRO A 46 6.71 -10.65 12.63
N GLY A 47 7.95 -10.86 12.20
CA GLY A 47 8.94 -9.80 11.98
C GLY A 47 9.44 -9.79 10.54
N ALA A 48 9.78 -8.62 10.00
CA ALA A 48 10.51 -8.51 8.74
C ALA A 48 11.33 -7.22 8.62
N VAL A 49 12.39 -7.29 7.83
CA VAL A 49 13.16 -6.17 7.31
C VAL A 49 12.93 -6.10 5.80
N ILE A 50 12.48 -4.94 5.32
CA ILE A 50 12.13 -4.70 3.92
C ILE A 50 13.01 -3.58 3.37
N ALA A 51 13.77 -3.88 2.32
CA ALA A 51 14.60 -2.93 1.60
C ALA A 51 14.09 -2.73 0.17
N VAL A 52 13.98 -1.47 -0.26
CA VAL A 52 13.59 -1.12 -1.63
C VAL A 52 14.82 -0.92 -2.49
N GLN A 53 14.91 -1.62 -3.62
CA GLN A 53 15.92 -1.41 -4.64
C GLN A 53 15.27 -0.89 -5.92
N THR A 54 15.74 0.24 -6.45
CA THR A 54 15.08 0.96 -7.55
C THR A 54 15.67 0.68 -8.93
N PHE A 55 16.90 0.17 -8.99
CA PHE A 55 17.58 -0.16 -10.24
C PHE A 55 17.86 -1.65 -10.30
N GLY A 56 17.57 -2.24 -11.48
CA GLY A 56 18.02 -3.58 -11.84
C GLY A 56 19.29 -3.53 -12.69
N ASP A 57 19.59 -4.63 -13.36
CA ASP A 57 20.72 -4.71 -14.28
C ASP A 57 20.59 -3.70 -15.43
N PHE A 58 21.71 -3.13 -15.85
CA PHE A 58 21.82 -2.10 -16.88
C PHE A 58 21.12 -0.75 -16.57
N LEU A 59 21.03 -0.36 -15.29
CA LEU A 59 20.45 0.92 -14.85
C LEU A 59 18.96 1.11 -15.22
N ASN A 60 18.27 0.03 -15.59
CA ASN A 60 16.83 0.09 -15.85
C ASN A 60 16.08 0.34 -14.54
N PHE A 61 15.19 1.35 -14.53
CA PHE A 61 14.31 1.59 -13.40
C PHE A 61 13.40 0.39 -13.17
N ASN A 62 13.65 -0.32 -12.07
CA ASN A 62 13.01 -1.58 -11.71
C ASN A 62 12.85 -1.63 -10.18
N PRO A 63 11.87 -0.91 -9.61
CA PRO A 63 11.59 -0.96 -8.19
C PRO A 63 11.15 -2.37 -7.80
N HIS A 64 11.92 -2.98 -6.91
CA HIS A 64 11.70 -4.29 -6.32
C HIS A 64 12.09 -4.30 -4.85
N LEU A 65 11.55 -5.28 -4.12
CA LEU A 65 11.79 -5.42 -2.69
C LEU A 65 12.68 -6.62 -2.39
N HIS A 66 13.61 -6.42 -1.47
CA HIS A 66 14.32 -7.48 -0.75
C HIS A 66 13.73 -7.57 0.65
N ILE A 67 13.34 -8.77 1.05
CA ILE A 67 12.66 -9.00 2.31
C ILE A 67 13.33 -10.15 3.04
N ILE A 68 13.70 -9.91 4.28
CA ILE A 68 14.06 -10.94 5.25
C ILE A 68 12.94 -10.95 6.28
N ALA A 69 12.31 -12.10 6.48
CA ALA A 69 11.20 -12.26 7.43
C ALA A 69 11.47 -13.44 8.35
N THR A 70 10.81 -13.43 9.50
CA THR A 70 10.78 -14.58 10.42
C THR A 70 10.09 -15.76 9.75
N ASP A 71 10.55 -16.98 10.04
CA ASP A 71 9.94 -18.25 9.57
C ASP A 71 8.76 -18.69 10.46
N GLY A 72 8.17 -17.74 11.18
CA GLY A 72 7.18 -17.95 12.23
C GLY A 72 6.75 -16.65 12.87
N CYS A 73 6.08 -16.77 14.01
CA CYS A 73 5.55 -15.62 14.77
C CYS A 73 5.88 -15.73 16.26
N PHE A 74 5.94 -14.57 16.90
CA PHE A 74 6.05 -14.43 18.34
C PHE A 74 4.67 -14.33 18.97
N THR A 75 4.53 -14.87 20.18
CA THR A 75 3.44 -14.53 21.10
C THR A 75 3.75 -13.21 21.80
N ARG A 76 2.76 -12.62 22.48
CA ARG A 76 2.97 -11.45 23.35
C ARG A 76 3.94 -11.70 24.50
N ASP A 77 4.05 -12.95 24.93
CA ASP A 77 4.94 -13.36 26.02
C ASP A 77 6.38 -13.62 25.53
N GLY A 78 6.63 -13.50 24.22
CA GLY A 78 7.95 -13.64 23.61
C GLY A 78 8.32 -15.03 23.12
N GLU A 79 7.40 -16.00 23.22
CA GLU A 79 7.60 -17.35 22.71
C GLU A 79 7.51 -17.37 21.18
N PHE A 80 8.38 -18.15 20.52
CA PHE A 80 8.42 -18.23 19.07
C PHE A 80 7.85 -19.57 18.56
N MET A 81 6.92 -19.49 17.60
CA MET A 81 6.38 -20.65 16.90
C MET A 81 6.76 -20.58 15.42
N ILE A 82 7.42 -21.63 14.93
CA ILE A 82 7.67 -21.84 13.50
C ILE A 82 6.33 -22.06 12.79
N GLY A 83 6.11 -21.32 11.70
CA GLY A 83 4.92 -21.47 10.87
C GLY A 83 5.08 -22.53 9.80
N ILE A 84 3.97 -22.82 9.10
CA ILE A 84 4.01 -23.62 7.88
C ILE A 84 4.87 -22.89 6.84
N ALA A 85 5.75 -23.63 6.16
CA ALA A 85 6.64 -23.09 5.15
C ALA A 85 5.85 -22.33 4.07
N PRO A 86 6.19 -21.06 3.79
CA PRO A 86 5.45 -20.25 2.84
C PRO A 86 5.61 -20.74 1.40
N ASP A 87 4.49 -20.95 0.70
CA ASP A 87 4.47 -20.96 -0.76
C ASP A 87 4.47 -19.52 -1.27
N ALA A 88 5.66 -19.04 -1.62
CA ALA A 88 5.86 -17.68 -2.06
C ALA A 88 5.16 -17.34 -3.39
N SER A 89 4.70 -18.33 -4.18
CA SER A 89 3.91 -18.06 -5.39
C SER A 89 2.55 -17.43 -5.07
N SER A 90 1.91 -17.86 -3.99
CA SER A 90 0.61 -17.35 -3.52
C SER A 90 0.65 -15.87 -3.09
N LEU A 91 1.82 -15.39 -2.64
CA LEU A 91 2.02 -14.02 -2.18
C LEU A 91 2.10 -13.02 -3.34
N ILE A 92 2.54 -13.45 -4.52
CA ILE A 92 2.83 -12.55 -5.65
C ILE A 92 1.56 -11.86 -6.13
N ASP A 93 0.47 -12.60 -6.28
CA ASP A 93 -0.78 -12.05 -6.82
C ASP A 93 -1.51 -11.19 -5.78
N LEU A 94 -1.47 -11.58 -4.51
CA LEU A 94 -1.96 -10.74 -3.40
C LEU A 94 -1.18 -9.43 -3.30
N PHE A 95 0.15 -9.49 -3.42
CA PHE A 95 1.00 -8.31 -3.44
C PHE A 95 0.66 -7.39 -4.61
N ARG A 96 0.53 -7.93 -5.83
CA ARG A 96 0.13 -7.16 -7.02
C ARG A 96 -1.21 -6.47 -6.80
N LEU A 97 -2.20 -7.21 -6.29
CA LEU A 97 -3.52 -6.69 -5.98
C LEU A 97 -3.46 -5.55 -4.96
N GLU A 98 -2.68 -5.69 -3.89
CA GLU A 98 -2.51 -4.66 -2.87
C GLU A 98 -1.87 -3.40 -3.45
N VAL A 99 -0.85 -3.53 -4.30
CA VAL A 99 -0.24 -2.39 -5.03
C VAL A 99 -1.26 -1.70 -5.93
N PHE A 100 -2.09 -2.45 -6.65
CA PHE A 100 -3.17 -1.88 -7.46
C PHE A 100 -4.20 -1.13 -6.61
N ARG A 101 -4.61 -1.69 -5.47
CA ARG A 101 -5.55 -1.02 -4.54
C ARG A 101 -4.96 0.27 -3.99
N MET A 102 -3.69 0.26 -3.60
CA MET A 102 -2.97 1.44 -3.12
C MET A 102 -2.96 2.54 -4.19
N LEU A 103 -2.57 2.22 -5.43
CA LEU A 103 -2.54 3.19 -6.53
C LEU A 103 -3.94 3.72 -6.86
N ALA A 104 -4.97 2.87 -6.88
CA ALA A 104 -6.35 3.28 -7.13
C ALA A 104 -6.85 4.25 -6.05
N ALA A 105 -6.57 3.96 -4.77
CA ALA A 105 -6.95 4.81 -3.64
C ALA A 105 -6.31 6.22 -3.73
N LEU A 106 -5.12 6.33 -4.31
CA LEU A 106 -4.44 7.61 -4.55
C LEU A 106 -4.97 8.36 -5.78
N CYS A 107 -5.67 7.71 -6.70
CA CYS A 107 -6.34 8.36 -7.83
C CYS A 107 -7.76 8.86 -7.48
N HIS A 108 -8.46 8.22 -6.54
CA HIS A 108 -9.79 8.65 -6.07
C HIS A 108 -9.90 9.99 -5.29
N PRO A 109 -8.83 10.68 -4.81
CA PRO A 109 -8.95 12.00 -4.21
C PRO A 109 -9.31 13.11 -5.22
N TRP A 110 -9.05 12.89 -6.52
CA TRP A 110 -9.23 13.92 -7.56
C TRP A 110 -10.68 14.36 -7.77
N HIS A 111 -11.68 13.54 -7.41
CA HIS A 111 -13.10 13.90 -7.53
C HIS A 111 -13.64 14.76 -6.38
N ARG A 112 -12.84 15.04 -5.33
CA ARG A 112 -13.28 15.86 -4.18
C ARG A 112 -12.75 17.30 -4.22
N CYS A 113 -12.09 17.71 -5.30
CA CYS A 113 -11.45 19.03 -5.40
C CYS A 113 -11.97 19.94 -6.53
N THR A 114 -13.06 19.60 -7.22
CA THR A 114 -13.67 20.49 -8.23
C THR A 114 -15.17 20.63 -8.01
N SER A 115 -15.56 21.49 -7.08
CA SER A 115 -16.81 22.22 -7.16
C SER A 115 -16.46 23.70 -6.98
N PRO A 116 -16.65 24.57 -7.99
CA PRO A 116 -16.62 26.00 -7.77
C PRO A 116 -17.82 26.33 -6.86
N SER A 117 -17.56 26.89 -5.69
CA SER A 117 -18.57 27.60 -4.92
C SER A 117 -19.05 28.77 -5.77
N MET A 118 -20.16 28.58 -6.49
CA MET A 118 -20.95 29.69 -7.02
C MET A 118 -21.66 30.35 -5.84
N ASP A 119 -20.98 31.32 -5.23
CA ASP A 119 -21.64 32.34 -4.42
C ASP A 119 -22.53 33.16 -5.35
N VAL A 120 -23.82 32.81 -5.41
CA VAL A 120 -24.84 33.73 -5.92
C VAL A 120 -25.04 34.78 -4.83
N GLY A 121 -24.34 35.90 -5.00
CA GLY A 121 -24.56 37.12 -4.24
C GLY A 121 -26.03 37.53 -4.29
N LYS A 122 -26.68 37.58 -3.13
CA LYS A 122 -27.95 38.29 -2.97
C LYS A 122 -27.68 39.78 -3.02
N GLY A 123 -27.77 40.37 -4.21
CA GLY A 123 -27.99 41.80 -4.40
C GLY A 123 -29.41 42.15 -3.97
N GLY A 124 -29.54 43.22 -3.17
CA GLY A 124 -30.79 43.68 -2.59
C GLY A 124 -31.59 44.64 -3.49
N GLU A 125 -32.52 45.32 -2.81
CA GLU A 125 -33.36 46.47 -3.23
C GLU A 125 -34.76 46.08 -3.79
N ASP A 126 -35.94 46.58 -3.38
CA ASP A 126 -36.39 47.54 -2.35
C ASP A 126 -37.93 47.75 -2.46
N ARG A 127 -38.54 48.24 -1.38
CA ARG A 127 -39.81 48.98 -1.24
C ARG A 127 -41.14 48.36 -1.70
N ARG A 128 -42.04 48.15 -0.72
CA ARG A 128 -43.39 48.79 -0.51
C ARG A 128 -44.20 47.94 0.51
N ARG A 129 -44.35 48.38 1.77
CA ARG A 129 -45.45 49.18 2.37
C ARG A 129 -46.88 48.63 2.17
N HIS A 130 -47.54 48.36 3.30
CA HIS A 130 -48.98 48.52 3.62
C HIS A 130 -49.96 47.88 2.60
N TYR A 131 -50.71 46.81 2.90
CA TYR A 131 -51.74 46.63 3.93
C TYR A 131 -52.03 45.13 4.09
#